data_AF-A0A0P1G3A4-F1
#
_entry.id   AF-A0A0P1G3A4-F1
#
_cell.length_a   1.000
_cell.length_b   1.000
_cell.length_c   1.000
_cell.angle_alpha   90.00
_cell.angle_beta   90.00
_cell.angle_gamma   90.00
#
_symmetry.space_group_name_H-M   'P 1'
#
loop_
_entity.id
_entity.type
_entity.pdbx_description
1 polymer ?
#
loop_
_entity_poly.entity_id
_entity_poly.type
_entity_poly.pdbx_seq_one_letter_code
_entity_poly.pdbx_strand_id
1 'polypeptide(L)'
;MPQAELYYSQDLALDAPALLRDIEAIIHTHDPSSGACKGRAFAVADTHHRHVLLQIALLEKAHRTPAFLQALQDKLAHRIAQGLPSPTALGVELRFLSPHYLTIEV
;
A
#
# COMPACT_ATOMS: atom_id res chain seq x y z
N MET A 1 0.91 -7.47 10.80
CA MET A 1 2.10 -6.91 10.15
C MET A 1 1.80 -6.83 8.66
N PRO A 2 1.28 -5.70 8.16
CA PRO A 2 1.07 -5.52 6.73
C PRO A 2 2.39 -5.60 5.95
N GLN A 3 2.31 -6.07 4.70
CA GLN A 3 3.40 -5.99 3.73
C GLN A 3 2.95 -5.03 2.63
N ALA A 4 3.61 -3.89 2.46
CA ALA A 4 3.24 -2.90 1.46
C ALA A 4 4.32 -2.80 0.38
N GLU A 5 3.92 -3.00 -0.87
CA GLU A 5 4.77 -2.84 -2.05
C GLU A 5 4.22 -1.70 -2.90
N LEU A 6 5.02 -0.67 -3.09
CA LEU A 6 4.67 0.49 -3.90
C LEU A 6 5.52 0.51 -5.17
N TYR A 7 4.93 0.18 -6.31
CA TYR A 7 5.56 0.29 -7.62
C TYR A 7 5.11 1.60 -8.27
N TYR A 8 6.03 2.33 -8.91
CA TYR A 8 5.70 3.58 -9.58
C TYR A 8 6.64 3.86 -10.75
N SER A 9 6.13 4.50 -11.80
CA SER A 9 6.98 5.03 -12.88
C SER A 9 8.03 5.99 -12.30
N GLN A 10 9.32 5.78 -12.59
CA GLN A 10 10.43 6.51 -11.98
C GLN A 10 10.39 8.03 -12.27
N ASP A 11 9.74 8.43 -13.35
CA ASP A 11 9.56 9.83 -13.74
C ASP A 11 8.47 10.56 -12.91
N LEU A 12 7.78 9.86 -12.02
CA LEU A 12 6.97 10.44 -10.95
C LEU A 12 7.92 10.79 -9.80
N ALA A 13 8.15 12.08 -9.58
CA ALA A 13 9.01 12.61 -8.50
C ALA A 13 8.39 12.40 -7.10
N LEU A 14 8.02 11.16 -6.78
CA LEU A 14 7.41 10.77 -5.52
C LEU A 14 8.45 10.70 -4.41
N ASP A 15 8.15 11.35 -3.29
CA ASP A 15 8.83 11.08 -2.01
C ASP A 15 8.33 9.73 -1.47
N ALA A 16 8.93 8.65 -1.96
CA ALA A 16 8.57 7.30 -1.58
C ALA A 16 8.72 7.04 -0.07
N PRO A 17 9.80 7.48 0.61
CA PRO A 17 9.90 7.36 2.07
C PRO A 17 8.77 8.05 2.84
N ALA A 18 8.36 9.27 2.44
CA ALA A 18 7.22 9.94 3.06
C ALA A 18 5.91 9.19 2.78
N LEU A 19 5.70 8.75 1.54
CA LEU A 19 4.47 8.04 1.16
C LEU A 19 4.35 6.68 1.88
N LEU A 20 5.44 5.95 2.09
CA LEU A 20 5.44 4.72 2.88
C LEU A 20 5.06 4.96 4.35
N ARG A 21 5.56 6.04 4.97
CA ARG A 21 5.16 6.44 6.33
C ARG A 21 3.66 6.75 6.41
N ASP A 22 3.14 7.46 5.42
CA ASP A 22 1.72 7.80 5.38
C ASP A 22 0.83 6.57 5.15
N ILE A 23 1.26 5.63 4.31
CA ILE A 23 0.60 4.34 4.12
C ILE A 23 0.53 3.57 5.44
N GLU A 24 1.65 3.46 6.17
CA GLU A 24 1.68 2.81 7.48
C GLU A 24 0.75 3.51 8.48
N ALA A 25 0.78 4.83 8.56
CA ALA A 25 -0.08 5.61 9.46
C ALA A 25 -1.57 5.43 9.15
N ILE A 26 -1.94 5.37 7.87
CA ILE A 26 -3.32 5.08 7.43
C ILE A 26 -3.74 3.68 7.86
N ILE A 27 -2.89 2.67 7.62
CA ILE A 27 -3.20 1.29 8.01
C ILE A 27 -3.33 1.18 9.53
N HIS A 28 -2.43 1.80 10.30
CA HIS A 28 -2.47 1.76 11.76
C HIS A 28 -3.69 2.49 12.33
N THR A 29 -4.04 3.65 11.78
CA THR A 29 -5.24 4.40 12.20
C THR A 29 -6.52 3.63 11.86
N HIS A 30 -6.55 2.93 10.73
CA HIS A 30 -7.69 2.13 10.31
C HIS A 30 -7.79 0.80 11.09
N ASP A 31 -6.66 0.21 11.45
CA ASP A 31 -6.56 -1.01 12.26
C ASP A 31 -5.38 -0.91 13.24
N PRO A 32 -5.64 -0.47 14.48
CA PRO A 32 -4.60 -0.37 15.50
C PRO A 32 -3.94 -1.72 15.83
N SER A 33 -4.61 -2.84 15.55
CA SER A 33 -4.08 -4.20 15.73
C SER A 33 -3.19 -4.68 14.57
N SER A 34 -2.95 -3.83 13.57
CA SER A 34 -2.21 -4.20 12.36
C SER A 34 -0.75 -4.52 12.66
N GLY A 35 -0.13 -3.90 13.67
CA GLY A 35 1.32 -3.97 13.93
C GLY A 35 2.13 -3.27 12.83
N ALA A 36 3.47 -3.24 12.98
CA ALA A 36 4.34 -2.51 12.06
C ALA A 36 4.20 -2.98 10.60
N CYS A 37 4.12 -2.03 9.67
CA CYS A 37 4.04 -2.23 8.24
C CYS A 37 5.44 -2.39 7.62
N LYS A 38 5.62 -3.44 6.82
CA LYS A 38 6.88 -3.71 6.11
C LYS A 38 6.75 -3.12 4.72
N GLY A 39 6.94 -1.80 4.64
CA GLY A 39 6.84 -1.02 3.42
C GLY A 39 8.12 -1.06 2.58
N ARG A 40 7.96 -1.15 1.26
CA ARG A 40 9.04 -1.02 0.27
C ARG A 40 8.50 -0.37 -0.99
N ALA A 41 9.35 0.40 -1.65
CA ALA A 41 8.99 1.12 -2.86
C ALA A 41 9.97 0.81 -4.00
N PHE A 42 9.46 0.73 -5.21
CA PHE A 42 10.17 0.36 -6.41
C PHE A 42 9.89 1.40 -7.51
N ALA A 43 10.90 2.21 -7.82
CA ALA A 43 10.88 3.07 -8.99
C ALA A 43 11.15 2.22 -10.24
N VAL A 44 10.22 2.24 -11.18
CA VAL A 44 10.29 1.47 -12.43
C VAL A 44 10.78 2.38 -13.54
N ALA A 45 11.98 2.10 -14.07
CA ALA A 45 12.63 2.93 -15.09
C ALA A 45 11.84 2.97 -16.41
N ASP A 46 11.38 1.80 -16.88
CA ASP A 46 10.69 1.65 -18.16
C ASP A 46 9.21 1.31 -17.94
N THR A 47 8.33 2.19 -18.40
CA THR A 47 6.87 1.99 -18.31
C THR A 47 6.20 2.45 -19.61
N HIS A 48 5.17 1.73 -20.07
CA HIS A 48 4.41 2.11 -21.28
C HIS A 48 3.52 3.34 -21.02
N HIS A 49 2.99 3.45 -19.80
CA HIS A 49 2.17 4.56 -19.32
C HIS A 49 2.56 4.90 -17.88
N ARG A 50 2.41 6.17 -17.49
CA ARG A 50 2.60 6.61 -16.10
C ARG A 50 1.61 5.93 -15.18
N HIS A 51 2.12 5.23 -14.17
CA HIS A 51 1.27 4.56 -13.20
C HIS A 51 1.92 4.41 -11.83
N VAL A 52 1.05 4.19 -10.84
CA VAL A 52 1.40 3.77 -9.48
C VAL A 52 0.56 2.55 -9.14
N LEU A 53 1.18 1.53 -8.55
CA LEU A 53 0.52 0.35 -8.03
C LEU A 53 0.95 0.14 -6.57
N LEU A 54 -0.02 0.19 -5.66
CA LEU A 54 0.17 -0.21 -4.27
C LEU A 54 -0.44 -1.60 -4.06
N GLN A 55 0.36 -2.57 -3.62
CA GLN A 55 -0.13 -3.87 -3.18
C GLN A 55 0.11 -4.01 -1.68
N ILE A 56 -0.94 -4.35 -0.93
CA ILE A 56 -0.84 -4.62 0.49
C ILE A 56 -1.32 -6.03 0.79
N ALA A 57 -0.45 -6.81 1.42
CA ALA A 57 -0.79 -8.11 1.97
C ALA A 57 -1.06 -8.00 3.48
N LEU A 58 -2.19 -8.55 3.91
CA LEU A 58 -2.69 -8.49 5.28
C LEU A 58 -2.88 -9.92 5.83
N LEU A 59 -2.71 -10.10 7.14
CA LEU A 59 -3.23 -11.31 7.79
C LEU A 59 -4.76 -11.32 7.71
N GLU A 60 -5.35 -12.48 7.48
CA GLU A 60 -6.80 -12.62 7.63
C GLU A 60 -7.18 -12.50 9.10
N LYS A 61 -8.20 -11.70 9.39
CA LYS A 61 -8.75 -11.50 10.74
C LYS A 61 -10.25 -11.29 10.66
N ALA A 62 -10.99 -11.73 11.67
CA ALA A 62 -12.46 -11.67 11.67
C ALA A 62 -13.04 -10.26 11.40
N HIS A 63 -12.37 -9.20 11.86
CA HIS A 63 -12.82 -7.82 11.64
C HIS A 63 -12.47 -7.24 10.27
N ARG A 64 -11.60 -7.88 9.49
CA ARG A 64 -11.16 -7.42 8.16
C ARG A 64 -12.14 -7.86 7.08
N THR A 65 -13.40 -7.48 7.27
CA THR A 65 -14.50 -7.76 6.35
C THR A 65 -14.29 -7.05 5.01
N PRO A 66 -15.04 -7.39 3.95
CA PRO A 66 -14.99 -6.66 2.69
C PRO A 66 -15.22 -5.15 2.83
N ALA A 67 -16.14 -4.72 3.70
CA ALA A 67 -16.41 -3.31 3.94
C ALA A 67 -15.23 -2.59 4.61
N PHE A 68 -14.55 -3.27 5.55
CA PHE A 68 -13.31 -2.78 6.15
C PHE A 68 -12.22 -2.61 5.08
N LEU A 69 -12.03 -3.62 4.22
CA LEU A 69 -11.00 -3.60 3.18
C LEU A 69 -11.28 -2.50 2.15
N GLN A 70 -12.53 -2.31 1.72
CA GLN A 70 -12.91 -1.24 0.81
C GLN A 70 -12.60 0.14 1.42
N ALA A 71 -13.01 0.38 2.66
CA ALA A 71 -12.75 1.66 3.33
C ALA A 71 -11.24 1.92 3.55
N LEU A 72 -10.42 0.88 3.72
CA LEU A 72 -8.96 1.01 3.76
C LEU A 72 -8.40 1.33 2.36
N GLN A 73 -8.85 0.62 1.33
CA GLN A 73 -8.44 0.83 -0.06
C GLN A 73 -8.73 2.27 -0.51
N ASP A 74 -9.92 2.80 -0.21
CA ASP A 74 -10.33 4.15 -0.58
C ASP A 74 -9.44 5.23 0.07
N LYS A 75 -9.13 5.07 1.37
CA LYS A 75 -8.24 5.99 2.09
C LYS A 75 -6.82 6.01 1.50
N LEU A 76 -6.29 4.84 1.16
CA LEU A 76 -4.97 4.70 0.54
C LEU A 76 -4.96 5.31 -0.87
N ALA A 77 -5.96 4.99 -1.69
CA ALA A 77 -6.08 5.53 -3.03
C ALA A 77 -6.17 7.06 -3.01
N HIS A 78 -7.00 7.62 -2.13
CA HIS A 78 -7.13 9.07 -1.97
C HIS A 78 -5.82 9.72 -1.58
N ARG A 79 -5.10 9.18 -0.58
CA ARG A 79 -3.81 9.71 -0.15
C ARG A 79 -2.78 9.69 -1.27
N ILE A 80 -2.67 8.58 -2.01
CA ILE A 80 -1.67 8.46 -3.09
C ILE A 80 -1.99 9.44 -4.23
N ALA A 81 -3.28 9.53 -4.62
CA ALA A 81 -3.71 10.37 -5.74
C ALA A 81 -3.39 11.86 -5.57
N GLN A 82 -3.38 12.40 -4.34
CA GLN A 82 -3.10 13.82 -4.07
C GLN A 82 -1.74 14.31 -4.58
N GLY A 83 -0.78 13.41 -4.80
CA GLY A 83 0.56 13.75 -5.29
C GLY A 83 0.82 13.42 -6.76
N LEU A 84 -0.17 12.92 -7.51
CA LEU A 84 0.05 12.41 -8.86
C LEU A 84 -0.28 13.46 -9.94
N PRO A 85 0.61 13.68 -10.91
CA PRO A 85 0.30 14.51 -12.07
C PRO A 85 -0.68 13.78 -13.00
N SER A 86 -1.50 14.54 -13.72
CA SER A 86 -2.34 13.97 -14.79
C SER A 86 -1.58 13.89 -16.12
N PRO A 87 -1.72 12.81 -16.91
CA PRO A 87 -2.41 11.55 -16.58
C PRO A 87 -1.47 10.56 -15.86
N THR A 88 -1.95 9.97 -14.76
CA THR A 88 -1.29 8.84 -14.07
C THR A 88 -2.36 7.85 -13.64
N ALA A 89 -2.19 6.57 -13.98
CA ALA A 89 -3.07 5.52 -13.49
C ALA A 89 -2.69 5.13 -12.06
N LEU A 90 -3.68 4.88 -11.20
CA LEU A 90 -3.47 4.43 -9.83
C LEU A 90 -4.21 3.12 -9.58
N GLY A 91 -3.47 2.08 -9.19
CA GLY A 91 -4.00 0.81 -8.69
C GLY A 91 -3.71 0.63 -7.21
N VAL A 92 -4.69 0.11 -6.46
CA VAL A 92 -4.51 -0.30 -5.06
C VAL A 92 -5.12 -1.68 -4.87
N GLU A 93 -4.31 -2.66 -4.52
CA GLU A 93 -4.74 -4.04 -4.27
C GLU A 93 -4.54 -4.37 -2.78
N LEU A 94 -5.59 -4.90 -2.15
CA LEU A 94 -5.52 -5.52 -0.83
C LEU A 94 -5.75 -7.02 -0.98
N ARG A 95 -4.85 -7.82 -0.42
CA ARG A 95 -4.97 -9.29 -0.42
C ARG A 95 -4.63 -9.86 0.94
N PHE A 96 -5.10 -11.09 1.21
CA PHE A 96 -4.64 -11.82 2.37
C PHE A 96 -3.32 -12.55 2.11
N LEU A 97 -2.52 -12.66 3.15
CA LEU A 97 -1.33 -13.50 3.20
C LEU A 97 -1.73 -14.98 3.28
N SER A 98 -0.82 -15.86 2.88
CA SER A 98 -1.00 -17.30 3.06
C SER A 98 -1.29 -17.65 4.53
N PRO A 99 -2.14 -18.65 4.82
CA PRO A 99 -2.35 -19.17 6.17
C PRO A 99 -1.06 -19.66 6.86
N HIS A 100 -0.03 -19.99 6.09
CA HIS A 100 1.29 -20.43 6.58
C HIS A 100 2.34 -19.32 6.60
N TYR A 101 1.91 -18.05 6.51
CA TYR A 101 2.83 -16.92 6.57
C TYR A 101 3.43 -16.74 7.97
N LEU A 102 4.76 -16.71 8.04
CA LEU A 102 5.52 -16.43 9.26
C LEU A 102 6.39 -15.19 9.05
N THR A 103 6.47 -14.35 10.08
CA THR A 103 7.51 -13.33 10.21
C THR A 103 8.20 -13.54 11.55
N ILE A 104 9.53 -13.53 11.53
CA ILE A 104 10.36 -13.52 12.74
C ILE A 104 11.21 -12.25 12.73
N GLU A 105 11.44 -11.70 13.91
CA GLU A 105 12.48 -10.69 14.14
C GLU A 105 13.75 -11.44 14.57
N VAL A 106 14.90 -11.04 14.03
CA VAL A 106 16.21 -11.65 14.29
C VAL A 106 17.17 -10.64 14.89
#